data_AF-A0A957DS68-F1
#
_entry.id   AF-A0A957DS68-F1
#
_cell.length_a   1.000
_cell.length_b   1.000
_cell.length_c   1.000
_cell.angle_alpha   90.00
_cell.angle_beta   90.00
_cell.angle_gamma   90.00
#
_symmetry.space_group_name_H-M   'P 1'
#
loop_
_entity.id
_entity.type
_entity.pdbx_description
1 polymer ?
#
loop_
_entity_poly.entity_id
_entity_poly.type
_entity_poly.pdbx_seq_one_letter_code
_entity_poly.pdbx_strand_id
1 'polypeptide(L)' 'MARKCKLTGKGPMTGNNVSFSQKKTKRRFLPNIQTKRIFVPELDRHVRIKMSVRAMRTVDKIGLMPYLKKQGLALKDVTS' A
#
# COMPACT_ATOMS: atom_id res chain seq x y z
N MET A 1 -10.37 -5.26 9.27
CA MET A 1 -9.00 -4.84 8.86
C MET A 1 -9.05 -3.51 8.13
N ALA A 2 -8.29 -2.50 8.58
CA ALA A 2 -8.18 -1.23 7.86
C ALA A 2 -7.58 -1.45 6.46
N ARG A 3 -8.24 -0.93 5.40
CA ARG A 3 -7.69 -0.89 4.03
C ARG A 3 -6.63 0.22 3.93
N LYS A 4 -5.56 0.08 4.71
CA LYS A 4 -4.39 0.97 4.71
C LYS A 4 -3.18 0.21 4.16
N CYS A 5 -2.40 0.85 3.30
CA CYS A 5 -1.12 0.31 2.85
C CYS A 5 -0.09 0.44 3.97
N LYS A 6 0.56 -0.67 4.36
CA LYS A 6 1.59 -0.66 5.41
C LYS A 6 2.85 0.12 5.01
N LEU A 7 3.20 0.13 3.72
CA LEU A 7 4.39 0.81 3.21
C LEU A 7 4.23 2.32 3.01
N THR A 8 3.08 2.75 2.47
CA THR A 8 2.87 4.17 2.08
C THR A 8 1.87 4.90 2.97
N GLY A 9 1.26 4.22 3.94
CA GLY A 9 0.21 4.77 4.78
C GLY A 9 -1.09 5.14 4.06
N LYS A 10 -1.19 4.91 2.74
CA LYS A 10 -2.38 5.25 1.95
C LYS A 10 -3.63 4.57 2.48
N GLY A 11 -4.60 5.36 2.89
CA GLY A 11 -5.89 4.91 3.41
C GLY A 11 -7.07 5.28 2.50
N PRO A 12 -8.28 4.90 2.92
CA PRO A 12 -9.51 5.32 2.26
C PRO A 12 -9.68 6.85 2.31
N MET A 13 -10.12 7.44 1.20
CA MET A 13 -10.52 8.85 1.13
C MET A 13 -12.03 8.94 0.98
N THR A 14 -12.66 9.95 1.56
CA THR A 14 -14.09 10.22 1.40
C THR A 14 -14.33 11.24 0.31
N GLY A 15 -15.42 11.10 -0.43
CA GLY A 15 -15.89 12.13 -1.36
C GLY A 15 -17.32 11.87 -1.80
N ASN A 16 -17.71 12.38 -2.96
CA ASN A 16 -19.06 12.22 -3.50
C ASN A 16 -19.04 11.59 -4.90
N ASN A 17 -20.06 10.82 -5.26
CA ASN A 17 -20.46 10.65 -6.65
C ASN A 17 -21.26 11.89 -7.06
N VAL A 18 -21.00 12.42 -8.25
CA VAL A 18 -21.72 13.55 -8.83
C VAL A 18 -22.44 13.05 -10.06
N SER A 19 -23.77 13.13 -10.08
CA SER A 19 -24.57 12.79 -11.27
C SER A 19 -24.50 13.90 -12.32
N PHE A 20 -25.02 13.63 -13.52
CA PHE A 20 -25.21 14.65 -14.56
C PHE A 20 -26.02 15.86 -14.04
N SER A 21 -27.05 15.61 -13.22
CA SER A 21 -27.84 16.62 -12.51
C SER A 21 -27.18 17.20 -11.25
N GLN A 22 -25.87 16.98 -11.08
CA GLN A 22 -25.06 17.42 -9.92
C GLN A 22 -25.55 16.92 -8.55
N LYS A 23 -26.35 15.85 -8.49
CA LYS A 23 -26.72 15.23 -7.21
C LYS A 23 -25.49 14.58 -6.59
N LYS A 24 -25.18 14.96 -5.35
CA LYS A 24 -23.99 14.52 -4.61
C LYS A 24 -24.37 13.40 -3.64
N THR A 25 -23.87 12.17 -3.86
CA THR A 25 -24.03 11.05 -2.91
C THR A 25 -22.69 10.63 -2.32
N LYS A 26 -22.63 10.37 -1.02
CA LYS A 26 -21.36 10.04 -0.33
C LYS A 26 -20.78 8.73 -0.86
N ARG A 27 -19.47 8.72 -1.11
CA ARG A 27 -18.69 7.53 -1.49
C ARG A 27 -17.35 7.47 -0.75
N ARG A 28 -16.74 6.28 -0.76
CA ARG A 28 -15.36 6.07 -0.32
C ARG A 28 -14.50 5.68 -1.52
N PHE A 29 -13.33 6.29 -1.64
CA PHE A 29 -12.27 5.91 -2.57
C PHE A 29 -11.30 4.98 -1.84
N LEU A 30 -11.36 3.70 -2.18
CA LEU A 30 -10.52 2.70 -1.55
C LEU A 30 -9.20 2.56 -2.34
N PRO A 31 -8.04 2.51 -1.66
CA PRO A 31 -6.80 2.17 -2.32
C PRO A 31 -6.83 0.72 -2.80
N ASN A 32 -6.28 0.46 -3.99
CA ASN A 32 -6.07 -0.90 -4.51
C ASN A 32 -4.93 -1.57 -3.72
N ILE A 33 -5.30 -2.35 -2.70
CA ILE A 33 -4.39 -3.06 -1.81
C ILE A 33 -4.40 -4.54 -2.16
N GLN A 34 -3.21 -5.11 -2.33
CA GLN A 34 -2.99 -6.50 -2.66
C GLN A 34 -2.00 -7.12 -1.67
N THR A 35 -2.15 -8.41 -1.41
CA THR A 35 -1.21 -9.19 -0.60
C THR A 35 -0.28 -9.92 -1.56
N LYS A 36 1.01 -9.61 -1.53
CA LYS A 36 2.01 -10.24 -2.41
C LYS A 36 3.21 -10.72 -1.59
N ARG A 37 3.86 -11.78 -2.08
CA ARG A 37 5.14 -12.28 -1.56
C ARG A 37 6.27 -11.60 -2.31
N ILE A 38 7.21 -11.00 -1.58
CA ILE A 38 8.43 -10.40 -2.12
C ILE A 38 9.62 -11.18 -1.56
N PHE A 39 10.55 -11.55 -2.43
CA PHE A 39 11.80 -12.16 -2.02
C PHE A 39 12.77 -11.09 -1.53
N VAL A 40 13.39 -11.32 -0.37
CA VAL A 40 14.36 -10.40 0.22
C VAL A 40 15.72 -11.08 0.23
N PRO A 41 16.66 -10.67 -0.65
CA PRO A 41 17.96 -11.33 -0.78
C PRO A 41 18.79 -11.31 0.50
N GLU A 42 18.73 -10.22 1.27
CA GLU A 42 19.51 -10.07 2.53
C GLU A 42 19.12 -11.05 3.64
N LEU A 43 17.92 -11.63 3.54
CA LEU A 43 17.36 -12.53 4.56
C LEU A 43 17.04 -13.91 3.97
N ASP A 44 17.39 -14.14 2.71
CA ASP A 44 17.09 -15.32 1.90
C ASP A 44 15.67 -15.88 2.11
N ARG A 45 14.67 -14.98 2.18
CA ARG A 45 13.30 -15.37 2.52
C ARG A 45 12.24 -14.58 1.77
N HIS A 46 11.10 -15.23 1.59
CA HIS A 46 9.89 -14.58 1.08
C HIS A 46 9.09 -13.95 2.21
N VAL A 47 8.76 -12.67 2.04
CA VAL A 47 7.98 -11.91 2.99
C VAL A 47 6.60 -11.59 2.40
N ARG A 48 5.54 -11.94 3.13
CA ARG A 48 4.16 -11.57 2.77
C ARG A 48 3.90 -10.13 3.21
N ILE A 49 3.57 -9.26 2.26
CA ILE A 49 3.30 -7.85 2.54
C ILE A 49 1.97 -7.45 1.91
N LYS A 50 1.15 -6.75 2.72
CA LYS A 50 -0.07 -6.11 2.26
C LYS A 50 0.25 -4.67 1.84
N MET A 51 0.25 -4.43 0.54
CA MET A 51 0.69 -3.14 -0.03
C MET A 51 -0.24 -2.66 -1.15
N SER A 52 -0.19 -1.35 -1.40
CA SER A 52 -0.90 -0.76 -2.54
C SER A 52 -0.12 -1.03 -3.83
N VAL A 53 -0.82 -1.11 -4.97
CA VAL A 53 -0.17 -1.34 -6.28
C VAL A 53 0.84 -0.24 -6.61
N ARG A 54 0.58 1.02 -6.21
CA ARG A 54 1.56 2.10 -6.38
C ARG A 54 2.82 1.88 -5.54
N ALA A 55 2.70 1.33 -4.33
CA ALA A 55 3.86 1.00 -3.51
C ALA A 55 4.65 -0.17 -4.12
N MET A 56 3.96 -1.18 -4.67
CA MET A 56 4.58 -2.31 -5.37
C MET A 56 5.51 -1.82 -6.49
N ARG A 57 5.02 -0.94 -7.38
CA ARG A 57 5.84 -0.35 -8.45
C ARG A 57 7.07 0.41 -7.92
N THR A 58 6.96 1.07 -6.78
CA THR A 58 8.09 1.78 -6.17
C THR A 58 9.11 0.83 -5.55
N VAL A 59 8.63 -0.24 -4.90
CA VAL A 59 9.48 -1.29 -4.34
C VAL A 59 10.22 -2.04 -5.45
N ASP A 60 9.56 -2.34 -6.56
CA ASP A 60 10.20 -3.02 -7.70
C ASP A 60 11.30 -2.15 -8.34
N LYS A 61 11.15 -0.82 -8.32
CA LYS A 61 12.15 0.11 -8.87
C LYS A 61 13.37 0.33 -7.96
N ILE A 62 13.16 0.40 -6.64
CA ILE A 62 14.19 0.84 -5.67
C ILE A 62 14.77 -0.35 -4.89
N GLY A 63 14.05 -1.46 -4.82
CA GLY A 63 14.29 -2.56 -3.87
C GLY A 63 13.59 -2.34 -2.53
N LEU A 64 13.25 -3.43 -1.85
CA LEU A 64 12.49 -3.39 -0.58
C LEU A 64 13.31 -2.78 0.57
N MET A 65 14.55 -3.21 0.76
CA MET A 65 15.39 -2.75 1.88
C MET A 65 15.77 -1.27 1.78
N PRO A 66 16.21 -0.74 0.61
CA PRO A 66 16.45 0.68 0.46
C PRO A 66 15.17 1.52 0.64
N TYR A 67 14.02 1.00 0.21
CA TYR A 67 12.74 1.66 0.41
C TYR A 67 12.36 1.75 1.90
N LEU A 68 12.53 0.67 2.66
CA LEU A 68 12.27 0.63 4.09
C LEU A 68 13.19 1.57 4.87
N LYS A 69 14.50 1.57 4.55
CA LYS A 69 15.49 2.47 5.15
C LYS A 69 15.12 3.95 4.93
N LYS A 70 14.65 4.29 3.72
CA LYS A 70 14.21 5.66 3.38
C LYS A 70 12.97 6.09 4.17
N GLN A 71 12.08 5.17 4.51
CA GLN A 71 10.86 5.45 5.28
C GLN A 71 11.07 5.35 6.80
N GLY A 72 12.25 4.92 7.26
CA GLY A 72 12.51 4.68 8.69
C GLY A 72 11.68 3.53 9.27
N LEU A 73 11.23 2.59 8.43
CA LEU A 73 10.37 1.48 8.82
C LEU A 73 11.18 0.20 9.00
N ALA A 74 10.85 -0.61 10.02
CA ALA A 74 11.44 -1.92 10.19
C ALA A 74 10.62 -2.99 9.45
N LEU A 75 11.29 -4.10 9.08
CA LEU A 75 10.63 -5.23 8.43
C LEU A 75 9.46 -5.80 9.26
N LYS A 76 9.61 -5.76 10.60
CA LYS A 76 8.62 -6.24 11.58
C LYS A 76 7.26 -5.54 11.43
N ASP A 77 7.25 -4.25 11.11
CA ASP A 77 6.04 -3.42 11.01
C ASP A 77 5.25 -3.68 9.72
N VAL A 78 5.95 -4.19 8.70
CA VAL A 78 5.44 -4.36 7.34
C VAL A 78 4.99 -5.79 7.07
N THR A 79 5.60 -6.76 7.74
CA THR A 79 5.16 -8.16 7.76
C THR A 79 3.74 -8.32 8.31
N SER A 80 3.01 -9.31 7.79
CA SER A 80 1.73 -9.77 8.33
C SER A 80 1.76 -11.26 8.60
#